data_AF-A0A667XU86-F1
#
_entry.id   AF-A0A667XU86-F1
#
_cell.length_a   1.000
_cell.length_b   1.000
_cell.length_c   1.000
_cell.angle_alpha   90.00
_cell.angle_beta   90.00
_cell.angle_gamma   90.00
#
_symmetry.space_group_name_H-M   'P 1'
#
loop_
_entity.id
_entity.type
_entity.pdbx_description
1 polymer ?
#
loop_
_entity_poly.entity_id
_entity_poly.type
_entity_poly.pdbx_seq_one_letter_code
_entity_poly.pdbx_strand_id
1 'polypeptide(L)'
;MGSSGCPEDVLQHVSQFWSMLDDLSESDPAAYQELIGKQMERGADMLSAPPEPVCCLQTEILEPNQGLLYINICGWKRVPAPQDPSKPIPLCGGRLETHTDQDGELYNVLDVALSPVVLQESKKDERKKNHVYTVALSFAQQQHRLSLSHQYAVISCSLKGSLHDLHRRLGFRQQPCSAEQPNTVTQTPASLLQQLSSLHTKERDEDLAAQLISRPAENNKKTLIQVISSTVTAQPLKPEYQLQVNTDAAGSPCSLELTVELPRVSSISECQLSISKDDILLQVEDVYYLLLELPQNVNEESAAATFNKKKRRLTLKVPVL
;
A
#
# COMPACT_ATOMS: atom_id res chain seq x y z
N MET A 1 14.69 28.32 24.62
CA MET A 1 13.51 29.02 24.07
C MET A 1 13.22 28.37 22.72
N GLY A 2 12.20 27.53 22.66
CA GLY A 2 11.86 26.78 21.44
C GLY A 2 11.04 27.67 20.51
N SER A 3 11.53 27.89 19.30
CA SER A 3 10.71 28.44 18.22
C SER A 3 9.66 27.39 17.84
N SER A 4 8.46 27.57 18.39
CA SER A 4 7.23 27.02 17.85
C SER A 4 7.02 27.73 16.51
N GLY A 5 7.45 27.12 15.40
CA GLY A 5 7.19 27.66 14.07
C GLY A 5 5.69 27.88 13.89
N CYS A 6 5.28 29.14 13.75
CA CYS A 6 3.89 29.49 13.51
C CYS A 6 3.48 28.91 12.14
N PRO A 7 2.25 28.42 11.95
CA PRO A 7 1.77 27.99 10.63
C PRO A 7 2.00 29.04 9.53
N GLU A 8 1.98 30.32 9.90
CA GLU A 8 2.29 31.45 9.02
C GLU A 8 3.75 31.46 8.54
N ASP A 9 4.72 31.10 9.38
CA ASP A 9 6.14 31.04 9.02
C ASP A 9 6.41 29.96 7.98
N VAL A 10 5.72 28.81 8.10
CA VAL A 10 5.85 27.70 7.14
C VAL A 10 5.26 28.08 5.78
N LEU A 11 4.08 28.72 5.77
CA LEU A 11 3.47 29.19 4.53
C LEU A 11 4.30 30.27 3.85
N GLN A 12 4.90 31.17 4.64
CA GLN A 12 5.79 32.19 4.10
C GLN A 12 7.05 31.57 3.50
N HIS A 13 7.65 30.57 4.16
CA HIS A 13 8.81 29.85 3.64
C HIS A 13 8.51 29.12 2.32
N VAL A 14 7.33 28.49 2.23
CA VAL A 14 6.86 27.84 1.01
C VAL A 14 6.67 28.87 -0.11
N SER A 15 6.06 30.01 0.18
CA SER A 15 5.87 31.07 -0.83
C SER A 15 7.19 31.65 -1.37
N GLN A 16 8.18 31.82 -0.50
CA GLN A 16 9.52 32.28 -0.89
C GLN A 16 10.23 31.26 -1.79
N PHE A 17 10.08 29.97 -1.48
CA PHE A 17 10.63 28.91 -2.29
C PHE A 17 10.00 28.87 -3.70
N TRP A 18 8.68 29.02 -3.81
CA TRP A 18 8.01 29.09 -5.13
C TRP A 18 8.47 30.30 -5.94
N SER A 19 8.54 31.48 -5.32
CA SER A 19 9.06 32.70 -5.97
C SER A 19 10.49 32.50 -6.49
N MET A 20 11.35 31.85 -5.70
CA MET A 20 12.73 31.53 -6.12
C MET A 20 12.73 30.61 -7.36
N LEU A 21 11.86 29.60 -7.39
CA LEU A 21 11.77 28.68 -8.53
C LEU A 21 11.24 29.38 -9.79
N ASP A 22 10.26 30.28 -9.63
CA ASP A 22 9.73 31.09 -10.73
C ASP A 22 10.83 32.01 -11.29
N ASP A 23 11.52 32.75 -10.41
CA ASP A 23 12.63 33.63 -10.78
C ASP A 23 13.75 32.86 -11.50
N LEU A 24 14.11 31.67 -11.01
CA LEU A 24 15.12 30.81 -11.63
C LEU A 24 14.65 30.30 -12.99
N SER A 25 13.37 29.97 -13.14
CA SER A 25 12.81 29.51 -14.42
C SER A 25 12.84 30.58 -15.51
N GLU A 26 12.72 31.86 -15.14
CA GLU A 26 12.75 33.01 -16.05
C GLU A 26 14.18 33.52 -16.32
N SER A 27 15.02 33.58 -15.27
CA SER A 27 16.37 34.18 -15.36
C SER A 27 17.45 33.20 -15.83
N ASP A 28 17.37 31.93 -15.45
CA ASP A 28 18.31 30.87 -15.84
C ASP A 28 17.61 29.51 -16.00
N PRO A 29 16.95 29.28 -17.15
CA PRO A 29 16.23 28.04 -17.42
C PRO A 29 17.13 26.79 -17.34
N ALA A 30 18.43 26.92 -17.62
CA ALA A 30 19.36 25.81 -17.57
C ALA A 30 19.67 25.42 -16.11
N ALA A 31 19.94 26.39 -15.24
CA ALA A 31 20.12 26.14 -13.81
C ALA A 31 18.83 25.61 -13.16
N TYR A 32 17.66 26.10 -13.58
CA TYR A 32 16.37 25.55 -13.15
C TYR A 32 16.24 24.07 -13.52
N GLN A 33 16.49 23.71 -14.78
CA GLN A 33 16.43 22.31 -15.23
C GLN A 33 17.43 21.41 -14.50
N GLU A 34 18.65 21.89 -14.27
CA GLU A 34 19.66 21.15 -13.52
C GLU A 34 19.23 20.92 -12.07
N LEU A 35 18.66 21.95 -11.41
CA LEU A 35 18.14 21.85 -10.05
C LEU A 35 17.01 20.83 -9.97
N ILE A 36 15.99 20.95 -10.83
CA ILE A 36 14.86 20.02 -10.85
C ILE A 36 15.34 18.60 -11.16
N GLY A 37 16.22 18.44 -12.16
CA GLY A 37 16.81 17.15 -12.51
C GLY A 37 17.52 16.50 -11.32
N LYS A 38 18.37 17.24 -10.62
CA LYS A 38 19.06 16.76 -9.40
C LYS A 38 18.09 16.39 -8.28
N GLN A 39 16.99 17.12 -8.11
CA GLN A 39 15.97 16.78 -7.10
C GLN A 39 15.19 15.53 -7.50
N MET A 40 14.85 15.37 -8.79
CA MET A 40 14.17 14.17 -9.31
C MET A 40 15.05 12.93 -9.17
N GLU A 41 16.35 13.02 -9.47
CA GLU A 41 17.29 11.91 -9.32
C GLU A 41 17.44 11.48 -7.85
N ARG A 42 17.66 12.44 -6.94
CA ARG A 42 17.68 12.16 -5.49
C ARG A 42 16.37 11.56 -4.99
N GLY A 43 15.24 12.09 -5.49
CA GLY A 43 13.91 11.56 -5.19
C GLY A 43 13.75 10.13 -5.70
N ALA A 44 14.18 9.83 -6.93
CA ALA A 44 14.11 8.51 -7.53
C ALA A 44 14.91 7.47 -6.74
N ASP A 45 16.11 7.81 -6.28
CA ASP A 45 16.94 6.93 -5.44
C ASP A 45 16.27 6.61 -4.09
N MET A 46 15.61 7.61 -3.48
CA MET A 46 14.89 7.42 -2.22
C MET A 46 13.57 6.66 -2.40
N LEU A 47 12.89 6.86 -3.53
CA LEU A 47 11.60 6.22 -3.85
C LEU A 47 11.76 4.79 -4.35
N SER A 48 12.88 4.47 -5.00
CA SER A 48 13.16 3.14 -5.57
C SER A 48 13.64 2.13 -4.54
N ALA A 49 14.29 2.57 -3.47
CA ALA A 49 14.78 1.69 -2.42
C ALA A 49 13.62 1.05 -1.63
N PRO A 50 13.49 -0.28 -1.62
CA PRO A 50 12.44 -0.96 -0.85
C PRO A 50 12.73 -0.88 0.66
N PRO A 51 11.68 -1.03 1.50
CA PRO A 51 11.85 -1.23 2.93
C PRO A 51 12.48 -2.61 3.22
N GLU A 52 13.50 -2.64 4.07
CA GLU A 52 14.28 -3.83 4.41
C GLU A 52 13.96 -4.32 5.84
N PRO A 53 13.49 -5.56 6.05
CA PRO A 53 13.17 -6.08 7.37
C PRO A 53 14.39 -6.14 8.30
N VAL A 54 14.19 -5.79 9.57
CA VAL A 54 15.25 -5.82 10.60
C VAL A 54 14.89 -6.80 11.71
N CYS A 55 13.72 -6.67 12.32
CA CYS A 55 13.27 -7.56 13.39
C CYS A 55 11.74 -7.54 13.53
N CYS A 56 11.19 -8.51 14.26
CA CYS A 56 9.77 -8.59 14.55
C CYS A 56 9.54 -8.59 16.07
N LEU A 57 8.62 -7.76 16.53
CA LEU A 57 8.13 -7.77 17.91
C LEU A 57 6.84 -8.56 18.00
N GLN A 58 6.71 -9.40 19.02
CA GLN A 58 5.46 -10.05 19.40
C GLN A 58 4.93 -9.43 20.69
N THR A 59 3.67 -9.05 20.70
CA THR A 59 2.96 -8.63 21.92
C THR A 59 1.49 -9.06 21.83
N GLU A 60 0.74 -8.78 22.89
CA GLU A 60 -0.69 -9.05 22.98
C GLU A 60 -1.46 -7.74 22.91
N ILE A 61 -2.54 -7.75 22.14
CA ILE A 61 -3.59 -6.73 22.18
C ILE A 61 -4.49 -7.07 23.36
N LEU A 62 -4.69 -6.11 24.25
CA LEU A 62 -5.61 -6.20 25.38
C LEU A 62 -6.99 -5.67 25.01
N GLU A 63 -7.06 -4.58 24.25
CA GLU A 63 -8.28 -3.95 23.74
C GLU A 63 -8.06 -3.39 22.32
N PRO A 64 -9.08 -3.33 21.45
CA PRO A 64 -10.48 -3.68 21.71
C PRO A 64 -10.78 -5.17 21.65
N ASN A 65 -10.00 -5.94 20.87
CA ASN A 65 -10.15 -7.38 20.73
C ASN A 65 -8.85 -8.04 21.17
N GLN A 66 -8.93 -8.99 22.11
CA GLN A 66 -7.76 -9.75 22.54
C GLN A 66 -7.20 -10.56 21.38
N GLY A 67 -5.87 -10.58 21.25
CA GLY A 67 -5.19 -11.33 20.21
C GLY A 67 -3.71 -11.01 20.13
N LEU A 68 -2.97 -11.80 19.35
CA LEU A 68 -1.55 -11.55 19.12
C LEU A 68 -1.34 -10.42 18.13
N LEU A 69 -0.29 -9.63 18.35
CA LEU A 69 0.20 -8.60 17.44
C LEU A 69 1.67 -8.83 17.14
N TYR A 70 1.99 -8.90 15.86
CA TYR A 70 3.33 -8.91 15.31
C TYR A 70 3.62 -7.54 14.70
N ILE A 71 4.66 -6.86 15.19
CA ILE A 71 5.13 -5.59 14.64
C ILE A 71 6.45 -5.83 13.93
N ASN A 72 6.44 -5.82 12.60
CA ASN A 72 7.64 -5.88 11.79
C ASN A 72 8.31 -4.52 11.74
N ILE A 73 9.57 -4.45 12.15
CA ILE A 73 10.39 -3.25 12.08
C ILE A 73 11.31 -3.37 10.88
N CYS A 74 11.26 -2.38 9.98
CA CYS A 74 12.06 -2.32 8.77
C CYS A 74 12.77 -0.98 8.59
N GLY A 75 13.87 -0.98 7.85
CA GLY A 75 14.59 0.23 7.44
C GLY A 75 14.12 0.68 6.08
N TRP A 76 13.78 1.96 5.93
CA TRP A 76 13.34 2.50 4.64
C TRP A 76 13.93 3.88 4.39
N LYS A 77 14.66 4.06 3.28
CA LYS A 77 15.31 5.33 2.93
C LYS A 77 14.33 6.49 2.82
N ARG A 78 13.06 6.22 2.50
CA ARG A 78 11.98 7.22 2.47
C ARG A 78 11.75 7.89 3.83
N VAL A 79 12.08 7.21 4.93
CA VAL A 79 11.90 7.76 6.29
C VAL A 79 13.13 8.60 6.66
N PRO A 80 12.96 9.90 6.93
CA PRO A 80 14.07 10.78 7.28
C PRO A 80 14.65 10.42 8.66
N ALA A 81 15.96 10.63 8.82
CA ALA A 81 16.57 10.56 10.14
C ALA A 81 16.17 11.79 10.98
N PRO A 82 16.06 11.65 12.32
CA PRO A 82 15.92 12.81 13.18
C PRO A 82 17.15 13.72 13.02
N GLN A 83 16.92 15.04 13.00
CA GLN A 83 17.99 16.02 12.85
C GLN A 83 18.94 16.07 14.07
N ASP A 84 18.44 15.66 15.25
CA ASP A 84 19.18 15.64 16.52
C ASP A 84 18.59 14.58 17.47
N PRO A 85 19.36 13.98 18.39
CA PRO A 85 18.86 12.98 19.36
C PRO A 85 17.75 13.45 20.29
N SER A 86 17.57 14.76 20.48
CA SER A 86 16.48 15.32 21.30
C SER A 86 15.13 15.37 20.57
N LYS A 87 15.12 15.18 19.24
CA LYS A 87 13.90 15.22 18.42
C LYS A 87 13.23 13.84 18.36
N PRO A 88 11.90 13.79 18.22
CA PRO A 88 11.19 12.52 18.06
C PRO A 88 11.65 11.79 16.81
N ILE A 89 11.67 10.46 16.88
CA ILE A 89 12.07 9.59 15.78
C ILE A 89 10.95 9.53 14.74
N PRO A 90 11.20 9.97 13.48
CA PRO A 90 10.24 9.78 12.40
C PRO A 90 10.08 8.29 12.06
N LEU A 91 8.85 7.88 11.78
CA LEU A 91 8.51 6.54 11.34
C LEU A 91 7.34 6.58 10.36
N CYS A 92 7.21 5.55 9.54
CA CYS A 92 6.04 5.30 8.72
C CYS A 92 5.42 3.96 9.12
N GLY A 93 4.12 3.95 9.40
CA GLY A 93 3.40 2.70 9.65
C GLY A 93 2.61 2.24 8.43
N GLY A 94 2.55 0.94 8.25
CA GLY A 94 1.69 0.29 7.27
C GLY A 94 0.26 0.09 7.79
N ARG A 95 -0.56 -0.56 6.97
CA ARG A 95 -1.90 -0.99 7.39
C ARG A 95 -1.81 -2.12 8.41
N LEU A 96 -2.64 -2.07 9.44
CA LEU A 96 -2.84 -3.18 10.38
C LEU A 96 -3.71 -4.24 9.69
N GLU A 97 -3.22 -5.47 9.60
CA GLU A 97 -3.94 -6.59 8.98
C GLU A 97 -4.13 -7.72 9.98
N THR A 98 -5.31 -8.35 9.97
CA THR A 98 -5.62 -9.54 10.77
C THR A 98 -5.55 -10.78 9.89
N HIS A 99 -4.91 -11.82 10.39
CA HIS A 99 -4.64 -13.08 9.72
C HIS A 99 -5.04 -14.24 10.63
N THR A 100 -5.23 -15.42 10.03
CA THR A 100 -5.46 -16.68 10.75
C THR A 100 -4.25 -17.58 10.52
N ASP A 101 -3.75 -18.24 11.57
CA ASP A 101 -2.67 -19.22 11.43
C ASP A 101 -3.19 -20.60 11.03
N GLN A 102 -2.28 -21.58 10.97
CA GLN A 102 -2.62 -22.97 10.59
C GLN A 102 -3.52 -23.66 11.61
N ASP A 103 -3.50 -23.21 12.86
CA ASP A 103 -4.26 -23.77 13.97
C ASP A 103 -5.63 -23.08 14.11
N GLY A 104 -5.92 -22.05 13.31
CA GLY A 104 -7.17 -21.31 13.32
C GLY A 104 -7.15 -20.09 14.26
N GLU A 105 -6.02 -19.76 14.87
CA GLU A 105 -5.88 -18.65 15.79
C GLU A 105 -5.63 -17.34 15.05
N LEU A 106 -6.29 -16.28 15.52
CA LEU A 106 -6.19 -14.95 14.92
C LEU A 106 -4.97 -14.20 15.43
N TYR A 107 -4.22 -13.60 14.51
CA TYR A 107 -3.12 -12.71 14.83
C TYR A 107 -3.11 -11.48 13.93
N ASN A 108 -2.51 -10.41 14.41
CA ASN A 108 -2.42 -9.15 13.71
C ASN A 108 -0.98 -8.88 13.28
N VAL A 109 -0.80 -8.23 12.14
CA VAL A 109 0.50 -7.83 11.62
C VAL A 109 0.48 -6.34 11.30
N LEU A 110 1.50 -5.63 11.78
CA LEU A 110 1.75 -4.22 11.49
C LEU A 110 3.20 -4.06 11.05
N ASP A 111 3.44 -3.31 9.98
CA ASP A 111 4.81 -2.93 9.60
C ASP A 111 5.10 -1.50 10.02
N VAL A 112 6.28 -1.28 10.60
CA VAL A 112 6.81 0.03 11.00
C VAL A 112 8.16 0.23 10.33
N ALA A 113 8.25 1.24 9.49
CA ALA A 113 9.46 1.65 8.81
C ALA A 113 10.12 2.82 9.54
N LEU A 114 11.43 2.72 9.76
CA LEU A 114 12.27 3.77 10.33
C LEU A 114 13.44 4.09 9.40
N SER A 115 14.10 5.22 9.66
CA SER A 115 15.32 5.57 8.94
C SER A 115 16.41 4.50 9.16
N PRO A 116 17.10 4.02 8.11
CA PRO A 116 18.20 3.07 8.24
C PRO A 116 19.30 3.53 9.20
N VAL A 117 19.53 4.85 9.30
CA VAL A 117 20.52 5.44 10.21
C VAL A 117 20.15 5.17 11.67
N VAL A 118 18.89 5.38 12.05
CA VAL A 118 18.37 5.13 13.40
C VAL A 118 18.53 3.66 13.77
N LEU A 119 18.19 2.76 12.85
CA LEU A 119 18.30 1.31 13.05
C LEU A 119 19.75 0.84 13.11
N GLN A 120 20.67 1.50 12.42
CA GLN A 120 22.09 1.17 12.49
C GLN A 120 22.72 1.63 13.81
N GLU A 121 22.33 2.80 14.32
CA GLU A 121 22.76 3.25 15.64
C GLU A 121 22.22 2.37 16.76
N SER A 122 20.98 1.89 16.64
CA SER A 122 20.36 1.02 17.65
C SER A 122 21.02 -0.36 17.75
N LYS A 123 21.70 -0.83 16.70
CA LYS A 123 22.48 -2.10 16.75
C LYS A 123 23.65 -2.06 17.72
N LYS A 124 24.17 -0.87 18.05
CA LYS A 124 25.36 -0.69 18.89
C LYS A 124 25.01 -0.36 20.35
N ASP A 125 23.78 0.03 20.63
CA ASP A 125 23.34 0.52 21.93
C ASP A 125 21.95 -0.05 22.28
N GLU A 126 21.92 -0.89 23.32
CA GLU A 126 20.70 -1.54 23.82
C GLU A 126 19.63 -0.53 24.28
N ARG A 127 20.02 0.64 24.80
CA ARG A 127 19.06 1.67 25.19
C ARG A 127 18.38 2.26 23.97
N LYS A 128 19.15 2.56 22.91
CA LYS A 128 18.60 3.03 21.62
C LYS A 128 17.72 1.95 20.99
N LYS A 129 18.10 0.68 21.06
CA LYS A 129 17.31 -0.46 20.59
C LYS A 129 15.95 -0.55 21.29
N ASN A 130 15.95 -0.53 22.62
CA ASN A 130 14.70 -0.56 23.41
C ASN A 130 13.84 0.68 23.16
N HIS A 131 14.47 1.84 22.93
CA HIS A 131 13.75 3.05 22.57
C HIS A 131 13.03 2.91 21.21
N VAL A 132 13.69 2.34 20.18
CA VAL A 132 13.05 2.03 18.89
C VAL A 132 11.84 1.12 19.07
N TYR A 133 11.94 0.08 19.89
CA TYR A 133 10.82 -0.83 20.17
C TYR A 133 9.67 -0.14 20.88
N THR A 134 9.99 0.69 21.88
CA THR A 134 8.99 1.48 22.61
C THR A 134 8.25 2.44 21.69
N VAL A 135 8.96 3.08 20.76
CA VAL A 135 8.39 3.98 19.76
C VAL A 135 7.46 3.21 18.81
N ALA A 136 7.86 2.03 18.33
CA ALA A 136 7.02 1.20 17.45
C ALA A 136 5.73 0.72 18.15
N LEU A 137 5.82 0.28 19.41
CA LEU A 137 4.66 -0.12 20.23
C LEU A 137 3.74 1.08 20.50
N SER A 138 4.30 2.23 20.87
CA SER A 138 3.54 3.46 21.12
C SER A 138 2.82 3.93 19.86
N PHE A 139 3.48 3.84 18.71
CA PHE A 139 2.86 4.12 17.42
C PHE A 139 1.65 3.20 17.16
N ALA A 140 1.81 1.89 17.36
CA ALA A 140 0.71 0.93 17.17
C ALA A 140 -0.49 1.27 18.07
N GLN A 141 -0.23 1.61 19.34
CA GLN A 141 -1.28 2.02 20.29
C GLN A 141 -2.00 3.30 19.84
N GLN A 142 -1.25 4.33 19.43
CA GLN A 142 -1.81 5.64 19.10
C GLN A 142 -2.51 5.64 17.74
N GLN A 143 -1.86 5.11 16.71
CA GLN A 143 -2.36 5.15 15.34
C GLN A 143 -3.55 4.21 15.12
N HIS A 144 -3.51 3.03 15.75
CA HIS A 144 -4.54 2.00 15.58
C HIS A 144 -5.48 1.88 16.79
N ARG A 145 -5.36 2.79 17.77
CA ARG A 145 -6.19 2.83 18.99
C ARG A 145 -6.22 1.49 19.73
N LEU A 146 -5.06 0.86 19.84
CA LEU A 146 -4.88 -0.41 20.53
C LEU A 146 -4.39 -0.18 21.95
N SER A 147 -4.85 -1.03 22.87
CA SER A 147 -4.20 -1.20 24.18
C SER A 147 -3.32 -2.45 24.09
N LEU A 148 -2.00 -2.29 24.23
CA LEU A 148 -1.05 -3.41 24.14
C LEU A 148 -0.56 -3.85 25.52
N SER A 149 -0.12 -5.10 25.63
CA SER A 149 0.59 -5.57 26.81
C SER A 149 1.91 -4.82 26.98
N HIS A 150 2.29 -4.60 28.24
CA HIS A 150 3.59 -4.02 28.57
C HIS A 150 4.75 -4.98 28.25
N GLN A 151 4.44 -6.27 28.08
CA GLN A 151 5.40 -7.31 27.74
C GLN A 151 5.42 -7.53 26.23
N TYR A 152 6.63 -7.66 25.68
CA TYR A 152 6.84 -8.03 24.30
C TYR A 152 8.05 -8.96 24.19
N ALA A 153 8.05 -9.80 23.17
CA ALA A 153 9.17 -10.65 22.79
C ALA A 153 9.73 -10.20 21.44
N VAL A 154 11.05 -10.29 21.26
CA VAL A 154 11.67 -10.10 19.94
C VAL A 154 11.82 -11.49 19.31
N ILE A 155 11.21 -11.70 18.15
CA ILE A 155 11.22 -13.01 17.49
C ILE A 155 12.49 -13.14 16.66
N SER A 156 13.01 -14.38 16.57
CA SER A 156 14.18 -14.72 15.76
C SER A 156 13.94 -14.57 14.25
N CYS A 157 12.69 -14.59 13.77
CA CYS A 157 12.38 -14.23 12.39
C CYS A 157 12.38 -12.70 12.23
N SER A 158 13.08 -12.21 11.20
CA SER A 158 13.14 -10.77 10.92
C SER A 158 11.81 -10.22 10.37
N LEU A 159 10.89 -11.09 9.97
CA LEU A 159 9.64 -10.73 9.31
C LEU A 159 8.53 -11.76 9.60
N LYS A 160 7.36 -11.28 10.03
CA LYS A 160 6.10 -12.03 10.03
C LYS A 160 5.34 -11.76 8.72
N GLY A 161 5.07 -12.82 7.96
CA GLY A 161 4.51 -12.75 6.61
C GLY A 161 5.59 -12.70 5.52
N SER A 162 5.22 -12.34 4.30
CA SER A 162 6.16 -12.23 3.17
C SER A 162 6.66 -10.79 2.95
N LEU A 163 7.77 -10.65 2.21
CA LEU A 163 8.26 -9.33 1.76
C LEU A 163 7.23 -8.59 0.90
N HIS A 164 6.45 -9.32 0.10
CA HIS A 164 5.37 -8.75 -0.70
C HIS A 164 4.30 -8.12 0.19
N ASP A 165 3.93 -8.78 1.28
CA ASP A 165 2.96 -8.24 2.23
C ASP A 165 3.46 -6.98 2.90
N LEU A 166 4.75 -6.96 3.29
CA LEU A 166 5.39 -5.78 3.86
C LEU A 166 5.38 -4.60 2.90
N HIS A 167 5.75 -4.82 1.63
CA HIS A 167 5.70 -3.78 0.61
C HIS A 167 4.28 -3.24 0.41
N ARG A 168 3.29 -4.14 0.34
CA ARG A 168 1.88 -3.78 0.15
C ARG A 168 1.36 -2.96 1.32
N ARG A 169 1.57 -3.39 2.56
CA ARG A 169 1.09 -2.70 3.77
C ARG A 169 1.73 -1.32 3.94
N LEU A 170 3.00 -1.14 3.56
CA LEU A 170 3.70 0.15 3.57
C LEU A 170 3.42 1.03 2.34
N GLY A 171 2.59 0.56 1.40
CA GLY A 171 2.30 1.30 0.17
C GLY A 171 3.50 1.46 -0.75
N PHE A 172 4.50 0.57 -0.65
CA PHE A 172 5.62 0.54 -1.57
C PHE A 172 5.15 0.02 -2.93
N ARG A 173 5.21 0.89 -3.94
CA ARG A 173 4.95 0.55 -5.34
C ARG A 173 6.29 0.55 -6.06
N GLN A 174 6.75 -0.62 -6.50
CA GLN A 174 7.74 -0.66 -7.55
C GLN A 174 7.05 -0.14 -8.81
N GLN A 175 7.43 1.05 -9.24
CA GLN A 175 7.05 1.50 -10.57
C GLN A 175 7.68 0.49 -11.54
N PRO A 176 6.92 -0.12 -12.46
CA PRO A 176 7.54 -0.88 -13.53
C PRO A 176 8.48 0.10 -14.24
N CYS A 177 9.78 -0.21 -14.26
CA CYS A 177 10.69 0.33 -15.25
C CYS A 177 10.29 -0.27 -16.61
N SER A 178 9.11 0.08 -17.10
CA SER A 178 8.86 0.01 -18.53
C SER A 178 9.74 1.09 -19.11
N ALA A 179 10.82 0.66 -19.75
CA ALA A 179 11.61 1.47 -20.66
C ALA A 179 10.76 1.85 -21.89
N GLU A 180 9.63 2.50 -21.67
CA GLU A 180 9.01 3.30 -22.69
C GLU A 180 9.68 4.66 -22.58
N GLN A 181 10.42 4.99 -23.64
CA GLN A 181 10.93 6.33 -23.89
C GLN A 181 9.87 7.36 -23.48
N PRO A 182 10.24 8.46 -22.81
CA PRO A 182 9.28 9.52 -22.56
C PRO A 182 8.86 10.05 -23.94
N ASN A 183 7.69 9.61 -24.40
CA ASN A 183 7.02 10.24 -25.51
C ASN A 183 6.94 11.71 -25.11
N THR A 184 7.65 12.54 -25.87
CA THR A 184 7.66 13.99 -25.77
C THR A 184 6.28 14.48 -26.22
N VAL A 185 5.25 14.12 -25.49
CA VAL A 185 3.91 14.64 -25.63
C VAL A 185 3.80 15.70 -24.57
N THR A 186 3.84 16.94 -25.06
CA THR A 186 3.48 18.21 -24.46
C THR A 186 2.42 18.06 -23.35
N GLN A 187 2.85 17.65 -22.16
CA GLN A 187 1.99 17.66 -21.00
C GLN A 187 1.91 19.12 -20.56
N THR A 188 0.77 19.75 -20.82
CA THR A 188 0.53 21.09 -20.29
C THR A 188 0.45 21.00 -18.76
N PRO A 189 0.90 22.04 -18.02
CA PRO A 189 0.76 22.08 -16.56
C PRO A 189 -0.68 21.79 -16.09
N ALA A 190 -1.67 22.20 -16.89
CA ALA A 190 -3.08 21.91 -16.65
C ALA A 190 -3.42 20.40 -16.71
N SER A 191 -2.87 19.66 -17.69
CA SER A 191 -3.08 18.20 -17.79
C SER A 191 -2.45 17.47 -16.59
N LEU A 192 -1.26 17.89 -16.17
CA LEU A 192 -0.58 17.34 -14.99
C LEU A 192 -1.35 17.65 -13.70
N LEU A 193 -1.81 18.89 -13.51
CA LEU A 193 -2.63 19.27 -12.36
C LEU A 193 -3.96 18.51 -12.34
N GLN A 194 -4.58 18.29 -13.50
CA GLN A 194 -5.79 17.49 -13.61
C GLN A 194 -5.51 16.03 -13.22
N GLN A 195 -4.40 15.44 -13.66
CA GLN A 195 -3.97 14.10 -13.23
C GLN A 195 -3.70 14.03 -11.71
N LEU A 196 -3.01 15.01 -11.14
CA LEU A 196 -2.79 15.08 -9.68
C LEU A 196 -4.10 15.23 -8.90
N SER A 197 -5.04 16.04 -9.39
CA SER A 197 -6.37 16.19 -8.77
C SER A 197 -7.16 14.88 -8.78
N SER A 198 -7.05 14.09 -9.86
CA SER A 198 -7.70 12.78 -9.96
C SER A 198 -7.06 11.68 -9.11
N LEU A 199 -5.76 11.82 -8.77
CA LEU A 199 -5.07 10.94 -7.83
C LEU A 199 -5.46 11.27 -6.37
N HIS A 200 -5.74 12.54 -6.07
CA HIS A 200 -6.14 12.99 -4.74
C HIS A 200 -7.58 12.62 -4.35
N THR A 201 -8.42 12.23 -5.32
CA THR A 201 -9.81 11.81 -5.08
C THR A 201 -9.97 10.35 -4.62
N LYS A 202 -8.90 9.55 -4.53
CA LYS A 202 -8.97 8.17 -4.00
C LYS A 202 -8.60 8.03 -2.52
N GLU A 203 -8.15 9.09 -1.85
CA GLU A 203 -7.89 9.09 -0.40
C GLU A 203 -8.27 10.44 0.21
N ARG A 204 -9.57 10.70 0.35
CA ARG A 204 -10.06 11.71 1.29
C ARG A 204 -11.45 11.33 1.76
N ASP A 205 -11.55 10.96 3.04
CA ASP A 205 -12.78 11.11 3.80
C ASP A 205 -13.22 12.57 3.66
N GLU A 206 -14.37 12.78 3.03
CA GLU A 206 -15.02 14.08 2.99
C GLU A 206 -15.52 14.43 4.39
N ASP A 207 -14.68 15.08 5.21
CA ASP A 207 -15.20 15.86 6.34
C ASP A 207 -14.30 17.00 6.87
N LEU A 208 -13.23 17.40 6.16
CA LEU A 208 -12.32 18.47 6.65
C LEU A 208 -12.05 19.62 5.68
N ALA A 209 -12.68 19.66 4.50
CA ALA A 209 -12.46 20.74 3.52
C ALA A 209 -13.55 21.82 3.48
N ALA A 210 -14.62 21.72 4.28
CA ALA A 210 -15.74 22.66 4.25
C ALA A 210 -15.88 23.45 5.57
N GLN A 211 -14.85 24.24 5.93
CA GLN A 211 -14.98 25.24 7.02
C GLN A 211 -14.45 26.63 6.67
N LEU A 212 -14.21 26.93 5.39
CA LEU A 212 -13.89 28.29 4.96
C LEU A 212 -14.97 28.79 4.01
N ILE A 213 -15.95 29.50 4.61
CA ILE A 213 -16.76 30.62 4.14
C ILE A 213 -18.13 30.52 4.82
N SER A 214 -18.26 31.16 5.98
CA SER A 214 -19.56 31.47 6.56
C SER A 214 -20.03 32.83 6.04
N ARG A 215 -21.18 32.87 5.35
CA ARG A 215 -22.13 34.00 5.43
C ARG A 215 -23.57 33.50 5.37
N PRO A 216 -24.51 34.19 6.03
CA PRO A 216 -25.78 33.61 6.47
C PRO A 216 -26.95 34.00 5.55
N ALA A 217 -27.93 33.11 5.41
CA ALA A 217 -29.35 33.47 5.27
C ALA A 217 -30.25 32.25 5.53
N GLU A 218 -31.23 32.49 6.38
CA GLU A 218 -32.30 31.60 6.85
C GLU A 218 -33.24 31.14 5.70
N ASN A 219 -33.75 29.90 5.76
CA ASN A 219 -35.08 29.60 6.31
C ASN A 219 -35.52 28.13 6.08
N ASN A 220 -35.78 27.43 7.19
CA ASN A 220 -36.99 26.65 7.47
C ASN A 220 -37.47 25.54 6.49
N LYS A 221 -37.30 24.26 6.87
CA LYS A 221 -38.33 23.41 7.55
C LYS A 221 -37.91 21.93 7.63
N LYS A 222 -37.89 21.42 8.87
CA LYS A 222 -38.35 20.10 9.37
C LYS A 222 -38.30 18.93 8.36
N THR A 223 -37.55 17.86 8.63
CA THR A 223 -37.98 16.71 9.46
C THR A 223 -36.92 15.59 9.51
N LEU A 224 -36.81 15.00 10.71
CA LEU A 224 -36.65 13.57 11.02
C LEU A 224 -35.33 12.87 10.65
N ILE A 225 -34.54 12.63 11.71
CA ILE A 225 -33.56 11.55 11.79
C ILE A 225 -34.30 10.23 11.54
N GLN A 226 -33.96 9.55 10.44
CA GLN A 226 -34.31 8.16 10.20
C GLN A 226 -33.02 7.35 10.28
N VAL A 227 -32.93 6.54 11.33
CA VAL A 227 -31.90 5.51 11.51
C VAL A 227 -32.00 4.56 10.32
N ILE A 228 -30.98 4.54 9.45
CA ILE A 228 -30.84 3.49 8.46
C ILE A 228 -29.90 2.44 9.05
N SER A 229 -30.51 1.45 9.71
CA SER A 229 -29.89 0.15 9.94
C SER A 229 -29.86 -0.62 8.62
N SER A 230 -28.67 -0.88 8.06
CA SER A 230 -28.31 -2.04 7.19
C SER A 230 -26.98 -1.76 6.48
N THR A 231 -25.84 -2.33 6.90
CA THR A 231 -25.29 -3.63 6.45
C THR A 231 -25.17 -3.75 4.92
N VAL A 232 -23.94 -3.65 4.39
CA VAL A 232 -23.26 -4.61 3.48
C VAL A 232 -21.93 -3.95 3.04
N THR A 233 -20.83 -4.22 3.75
CA THR A 233 -19.51 -4.29 3.11
C THR A 233 -19.56 -5.54 2.24
N ALA A 234 -19.75 -5.39 0.94
CA ALA A 234 -19.80 -6.52 0.03
C ALA A 234 -18.42 -7.18 0.00
N GLN A 235 -18.26 -8.33 0.66
CA GLN A 235 -17.11 -9.18 0.43
C GLN A 235 -17.10 -9.59 -1.06
N PRO A 236 -15.94 -9.58 -1.74
CA PRO A 236 -15.84 -9.99 -3.14
C PRO A 236 -16.44 -11.39 -3.29
N LEU A 237 -17.31 -11.57 -4.27
CA LEU A 237 -17.97 -12.85 -4.48
C LEU A 237 -16.97 -13.87 -5.04
N LYS A 238 -17.09 -15.13 -4.64
CA LYS A 238 -16.38 -16.21 -5.33
C LYS A 238 -17.11 -16.54 -6.63
N PRO A 239 -16.50 -16.38 -7.82
CA PRO A 239 -17.14 -16.71 -9.08
C PRO A 239 -17.28 -18.23 -9.24
N GLU A 240 -18.25 -18.65 -10.04
CA GLU A 240 -18.40 -20.05 -10.43
C GLU A 240 -17.29 -20.43 -11.41
N TYR A 241 -16.62 -21.56 -11.15
CA TYR A 241 -15.49 -22.00 -11.96
C TYR A 241 -15.49 -23.51 -12.14
N GLN A 242 -14.84 -23.96 -13.21
CA GLN A 242 -14.57 -25.36 -13.53
C GLN A 242 -13.10 -25.50 -13.91
N LEU A 243 -12.42 -26.41 -13.24
CA LEU A 243 -11.02 -26.74 -13.48
C LEU A 243 -10.93 -28.16 -14.05
N GLN A 244 -10.31 -28.31 -15.23
CA GLN A 244 -10.13 -29.59 -15.90
C GLN A 244 -8.65 -29.81 -16.20
N VAL A 245 -8.18 -31.04 -15.99
CA VAL A 245 -6.83 -31.47 -16.38
C VAL A 245 -6.98 -32.33 -17.63
N ASN A 246 -6.44 -31.86 -18.75
CA ASN A 246 -6.43 -32.56 -20.03
C ASN A 246 -5.18 -33.43 -20.11
N THR A 247 -5.36 -34.71 -20.45
CA THR A 247 -4.29 -35.69 -20.65
C THR A 247 -4.02 -35.93 -22.14
N ASP A 248 -2.79 -36.29 -22.51
CA ASP A 248 -2.46 -36.78 -23.85
C ASP A 248 -2.99 -38.20 -24.12
N ALA A 249 -2.76 -38.70 -25.34
CA ALA A 249 -3.09 -40.05 -25.75
C ALA A 249 -2.36 -41.15 -24.95
N ALA A 250 -1.34 -40.79 -24.16
CA ALA A 250 -0.59 -41.69 -23.27
C ALA A 250 -1.08 -41.64 -21.81
N GLY A 251 -2.09 -40.80 -21.49
CA GLY A 251 -2.66 -40.65 -20.17
C GLY A 251 -1.88 -39.72 -19.24
N SER A 252 -0.85 -39.03 -19.74
CA SER A 252 -0.09 -38.05 -18.97
C SER A 252 -0.78 -36.68 -19.02
N PRO A 253 -0.84 -35.93 -17.91
CA PRO A 253 -1.43 -34.59 -17.88
C PRO A 253 -0.60 -33.61 -18.72
N CYS A 254 -1.23 -32.93 -19.67
CA CYS A 254 -0.54 -32.07 -20.63
C CYS A 254 -0.97 -30.61 -20.57
N SER A 255 -2.23 -30.35 -20.22
CA SER A 255 -2.70 -28.98 -20.05
C SER A 255 -3.83 -28.90 -19.03
N LEU A 256 -3.90 -27.77 -18.35
CA LEU A 256 -4.91 -27.43 -17.38
C LEU A 256 -5.80 -26.34 -17.98
N GLU A 257 -7.11 -26.59 -18.01
CA GLU A 257 -8.12 -25.66 -18.51
C GLU A 257 -9.02 -25.19 -17.36
N LEU A 258 -8.94 -23.90 -17.05
CA LEU A 258 -9.78 -23.23 -16.06
C LEU A 258 -10.81 -22.37 -16.77
N THR A 259 -12.09 -22.59 -16.48
CA THR A 259 -13.19 -21.77 -16.98
C THR A 259 -13.87 -21.08 -15.81
N VAL A 260 -13.99 -19.75 -15.86
CA VAL A 260 -14.59 -18.93 -14.81
C VAL A 260 -15.73 -18.09 -15.41
N GLU A 261 -16.91 -18.21 -14.82
CA GLU A 261 -18.10 -17.43 -15.20
C GLU A 261 -18.10 -16.09 -14.44
N LEU A 262 -18.14 -14.99 -15.19
CA LEU A 262 -18.01 -13.62 -14.67
C LEU A 262 -19.18 -12.74 -15.12
N PRO A 263 -20.43 -13.07 -14.76
CA PRO A 263 -21.62 -12.40 -15.30
C PRO A 263 -21.70 -10.91 -14.95
N ARG A 264 -20.95 -10.42 -13.96
CA ARG A 264 -20.91 -8.99 -13.58
C ARG A 264 -19.78 -8.19 -14.24
N VAL A 265 -18.90 -8.85 -15.01
CA VAL A 265 -17.77 -8.19 -15.69
C VAL A 265 -18.16 -7.82 -17.11
N SER A 266 -17.95 -6.56 -17.49
CA SER A 266 -18.28 -6.03 -18.82
C SER A 266 -17.06 -5.98 -19.75
N SER A 267 -15.88 -5.79 -19.18
CA SER A 267 -14.60 -5.72 -19.89
C SER A 267 -13.52 -6.55 -19.18
N ILE A 268 -12.65 -7.19 -19.98
CA ILE A 268 -11.48 -7.91 -19.45
C ILE A 268 -10.49 -6.99 -18.73
N SER A 269 -10.54 -5.67 -19.01
CA SER A 269 -9.73 -4.66 -18.33
C SER A 269 -10.06 -4.53 -16.83
N GLU A 270 -11.21 -5.01 -16.39
CA GLU A 270 -11.64 -5.02 -14.99
C GLU A 270 -11.07 -6.24 -14.23
N CYS A 271 -10.49 -7.21 -14.93
CA CYS A 271 -9.93 -8.43 -14.35
C CYS A 271 -8.40 -8.34 -14.22
N GLN A 272 -7.91 -8.57 -13.02
CA GLN A 272 -6.50 -8.85 -12.75
C GLN A 272 -6.33 -10.37 -12.62
N LEU A 273 -5.62 -11.00 -13.55
CA LEU A 273 -5.30 -12.44 -13.51
C LEU A 273 -3.79 -12.61 -13.27
N SER A 274 -3.44 -13.42 -12.28
CA SER A 274 -2.07 -13.85 -11.99
C SER A 274 -2.02 -15.37 -11.95
N ILE A 275 -0.99 -15.96 -12.51
CA ILE A 275 -0.76 -17.41 -12.57
C ILE A 275 0.65 -17.65 -12.07
N SER A 276 0.80 -18.50 -11.07
CA SER A 276 2.09 -19.01 -10.60
C SER A 276 2.22 -20.48 -10.96
N LYS A 277 3.31 -21.11 -10.55
CA LYS A 277 3.55 -22.55 -10.78
C LYS A 277 2.47 -23.43 -10.17
N ASP A 278 1.95 -23.07 -9.01
CA ASP A 278 1.07 -23.89 -8.17
C ASP A 278 -0.24 -23.19 -7.81
N ASP A 279 -0.47 -21.93 -8.20
CA ASP A 279 -1.72 -21.22 -7.93
C ASP A 279 -2.19 -20.29 -9.07
N ILE A 280 -3.47 -19.93 -9.02
CA ILE A 280 -4.11 -18.95 -9.90
C ILE A 280 -4.91 -17.98 -9.04
N LEU A 281 -4.69 -16.68 -9.25
CA LEU A 281 -5.43 -15.59 -8.64
C LEU A 281 -6.17 -14.78 -9.70
N LEU A 282 -7.49 -14.68 -9.58
CA LEU A 282 -8.33 -13.79 -10.36
C LEU A 282 -9.05 -12.81 -9.42
N GLN A 283 -8.83 -11.52 -9.66
CA GLN A 283 -9.41 -10.43 -8.89
C GLN A 283 -10.14 -9.44 -9.81
N VAL A 284 -11.35 -9.04 -9.41
CA VAL A 284 -12.14 -7.96 -10.01
C VAL A 284 -12.53 -7.03 -8.86
N GLU A 285 -12.12 -5.76 -8.93
CA GLU A 285 -12.29 -4.75 -7.88
C GLU A 285 -13.74 -4.73 -7.37
N ASP A 286 -13.94 -4.99 -6.07
CA ASP A 286 -15.23 -5.04 -5.36
C ASP A 286 -16.31 -6.01 -5.92
N VAL A 287 -15.95 -6.91 -6.85
CA VAL A 287 -16.92 -7.83 -7.49
C VAL A 287 -16.56 -9.29 -7.30
N TYR A 288 -15.36 -9.72 -7.69
CA TYR A 288 -14.95 -11.13 -7.66
C TYR A 288 -13.54 -11.34 -7.10
N TYR A 289 -13.38 -12.38 -6.30
CA TYR A 289 -12.08 -12.87 -5.85
C TYR A 289 -12.04 -14.40 -5.92
N LEU A 290 -11.05 -14.93 -6.63
CA LEU A 290 -10.83 -16.35 -6.82
C LEU A 290 -9.35 -16.66 -6.69
N LEU A 291 -8.99 -17.39 -5.63
CA LEU A 291 -7.67 -18.00 -5.46
C LEU A 291 -7.84 -19.53 -5.56
N LEU A 292 -7.07 -20.16 -6.44
CA LEU A 292 -7.11 -21.60 -6.67
C LEU A 292 -5.71 -22.18 -6.62
N GLU A 293 -5.52 -23.21 -5.79
CA GLU A 293 -4.34 -24.06 -5.85
C GLU A 293 -4.48 -25.06 -7.00
N LEU A 294 -3.42 -25.21 -7.78
CA LEU A 294 -3.37 -26.09 -8.94
C LEU A 294 -2.98 -27.50 -8.52
N PRO A 295 -3.64 -28.54 -9.06
CA PRO A 295 -3.34 -29.92 -8.72
C PRO A 295 -1.95 -30.37 -9.20
N GLN A 296 -1.35 -29.63 -10.14
CA GLN A 296 -0.05 -29.93 -10.75
C GLN A 296 0.65 -28.62 -11.11
N ASN A 297 1.98 -28.67 -11.17
CA ASN A 297 2.78 -27.51 -11.55
C ASN A 297 2.54 -27.17 -13.02
N VAL A 298 2.37 -25.88 -13.31
CA VAL A 298 2.09 -25.39 -14.66
C VAL A 298 3.18 -24.47 -15.16
N ASN A 299 3.31 -24.39 -16.48
CA ASN A 299 4.21 -23.47 -17.16
C ASN A 299 3.55 -22.09 -17.31
N GLU A 300 3.86 -21.19 -16.38
CA GLU A 300 3.36 -19.82 -16.32
C GLU A 300 3.66 -19.00 -17.60
N GLU A 301 4.81 -19.20 -18.24
CA GLU A 301 5.22 -18.45 -19.44
C GLU A 301 4.41 -18.82 -20.68
N SER A 302 3.85 -20.03 -20.71
CA SER A 302 3.06 -20.56 -21.83
C SER A 302 1.54 -20.50 -21.60
N ALA A 303 1.11 -19.80 -20.55
CA ALA A 303 -0.30 -19.64 -20.22
C ALA A 303 -1.05 -18.77 -21.25
N ALA A 304 -2.24 -19.20 -21.65
CA ALA A 304 -3.10 -18.47 -22.57
C ALA A 304 -4.49 -18.24 -21.97
N ALA A 305 -4.86 -16.96 -21.76
CA ALA A 305 -6.17 -16.56 -21.26
C ALA A 305 -7.01 -15.92 -22.36
N THR A 306 -8.30 -16.27 -22.44
CA THR A 306 -9.26 -15.74 -23.41
C THR A 306 -10.55 -15.34 -22.71
N PHE A 307 -10.98 -14.10 -22.88
CA PHE A 307 -12.26 -13.61 -22.33
C PHE A 307 -13.33 -13.48 -23.42
N ASN A 308 -14.44 -14.20 -23.26
CA ASN A 308 -15.58 -14.12 -24.15
C ASN A 308 -16.59 -13.08 -23.63
N LYS A 309 -16.58 -11.87 -24.22
CA LYS A 309 -17.49 -10.77 -23.86
C LYS A 309 -18.98 -11.12 -23.96
N LYS A 310 -19.37 -11.96 -24.93
CA LYS A 310 -20.78 -12.35 -25.13
C LYS A 310 -21.28 -13.31 -24.05
N LYS A 311 -20.42 -14.25 -23.64
CA LYS A 311 -20.72 -15.23 -22.58
C LYS A 311 -20.31 -14.76 -21.18
N ARG A 312 -19.63 -13.61 -21.08
CA ARG A 312 -19.01 -13.08 -19.86
C ARG A 312 -18.17 -14.13 -19.12
N ARG A 313 -17.29 -14.78 -19.87
CA ARG A 313 -16.56 -15.97 -19.43
C ARG A 313 -15.08 -15.87 -19.71
N LEU A 314 -14.27 -16.14 -18.70
CA LEU A 314 -12.83 -16.27 -18.81
C LEU A 314 -12.47 -17.74 -18.96
N THR A 315 -11.70 -18.06 -20.00
CA THR A 315 -11.12 -19.39 -20.21
C THR A 315 -9.61 -19.26 -20.21
N LEU A 316 -8.96 -20.02 -19.35
CA LEU A 316 -7.52 -20.08 -19.20
C LEU A 316 -7.04 -21.49 -19.56
N LYS A 317 -6.00 -21.56 -20.39
CA LYS A 317 -5.30 -22.79 -20.76
C LYS A 317 -3.84 -22.65 -20.38
N VAL A 318 -3.36 -23.55 -19.52
CA VAL A 318 -1.97 -23.52 -19.06
C VAL A 318 -1.35 -24.91 -19.27
N PRO A 319 -0.20 -25.03 -19.95
CA PRO A 319 0.51 -26.30 -20.05
C PRO A 319 0.99 -26.78 -18.68
N VAL A 320 0.94 -28.08 -18.44
CA VAL A 320 1.50 -28.71 -17.23
C VAL A 320 3.01 -28.95 -17.43
N LEU A 321 3.80 -28.84 -16.36
CA LEU A 321 5.25 -29.11 -16.32
C LEU A 321 5.59 -30.59 -16.12
#